data_AF-A0A1A0W7B3-F1
#
_entry.id   AF-A0A1A0W7B3-F1
#
_cell.length_a   1.000
_cell.length_b   1.000
_cell.length_c   1.000
_cell.angle_alpha   90.00
_cell.angle_beta   90.00
_cell.angle_gamma   90.00
#
_symmetry.space_group_name_H-M   'P 1'
#
loop_
_entity.id
_entity.type
_entity.pdbx_description
1 polymer ?
#
loop_
_entity_poly.entity_id
_entity_poly.type
_entity_poly.pdbx_seq_one_letter_code
_entity_poly.pdbx_strand_id
1 'polypeptide(L)'
;MANDLRVDPGALRAGATSSEMIAAELRLTPARPDAGGYPSSTGVVAMDGAVSTARTSQSSRVSAQAGDLSAAAQRYDAVDEQHAGGLAELM
;
A
#
# COMPACT_ATOMS: atom_id res chain seq x y z
N MET A 1 -3.82 25.43 -7.65
CA MET A 1 -4.30 24.65 -8.81
C MET A 1 -5.58 23.95 -8.39
N ALA A 2 -6.73 24.51 -8.72
CA ALA A 2 -8.03 23.87 -8.54
C ALA A 2 -8.45 23.34 -9.91
N ASN A 3 -8.04 22.10 -10.21
CA ASN A 3 -8.78 21.29 -11.16
C ASN A 3 -9.84 20.61 -10.29
N ASP A 4 -11.12 20.61 -10.70
CA ASP A 4 -12.18 19.93 -9.95
C ASP A 4 -11.82 18.45 -9.81
N LEU A 5 -11.22 18.10 -8.68
CA LEU A 5 -10.77 16.75 -8.38
C LEU A 5 -12.01 15.98 -7.93
N ARG A 6 -12.75 15.42 -8.89
CA ARG A 6 -13.74 14.38 -8.60
C ARG A 6 -12.99 13.15 -8.09
N VAL A 7 -12.95 13.02 -6.78
CA VAL A 7 -12.40 11.84 -6.12
C VAL A 7 -13.52 10.82 -5.98
N ASP A 8 -13.23 9.58 -6.36
CA ASP A 8 -14.10 8.42 -6.17
C ASP A 8 -13.62 7.65 -4.92
N PRO A 9 -14.36 7.71 -3.78
CA PRO A 9 -14.01 6.98 -2.57
C PRO A 9 -14.00 5.45 -2.75
N GLY A 10 -14.84 4.93 -3.65
CA GLY A 10 -14.87 3.52 -4.00
C GLY A 10 -13.57 3.08 -4.68
N ALA A 11 -13.09 3.87 -5.64
CA ALA A 11 -11.81 3.63 -6.29
C ALA A 11 -10.63 3.73 -5.31
N LEU A 12 -10.67 4.65 -4.34
CA LEU A 12 -9.66 4.74 -3.29
C LEU A 12 -9.64 3.48 -2.41
N ARG A 13 -10.81 2.97 -1.99
CA ARG A 13 -10.92 1.71 -1.23
C ARG A 13 -10.42 0.48 -2.02
N ALA A 14 -10.72 0.44 -3.32
CA ALA A 14 -10.21 -0.61 -4.21
C ALA A 14 -8.68 -0.54 -4.34
N GLY A 15 -8.13 0.67 -4.51
CA GLY A 15 -6.69 0.91 -4.55
C GLY A 15 -5.98 0.55 -3.24
N ALA A 16 -6.61 0.84 -2.10
CA ALA A 16 -6.11 0.42 -0.79
C ALA A 16 -6.03 -1.11 -0.67
N THR A 17 -7.11 -1.82 -1.01
CA THR A 17 -7.15 -3.29 -0.99
C THR A 17 -6.09 -3.90 -1.91
N SER A 18 -5.96 -3.37 -3.13
CA SER A 18 -4.95 -3.83 -4.08
C SER A 18 -3.52 -3.59 -3.56
N SER A 19 -3.29 -2.44 -2.92
CA SER A 19 -1.99 -2.11 -2.32
C SER A 19 -1.65 -3.07 -1.17
N GLU A 20 -2.60 -3.40 -0.29
CA GLU A 20 -2.38 -4.38 0.77
C GLU A 20 -2.04 -5.78 0.23
N MET A 21 -2.68 -6.20 -0.87
CA MET A 21 -2.31 -7.46 -1.53
C MET A 21 -0.86 -7.43 -2.04
N ILE A 22 -0.44 -6.35 -2.71
CA ILE A 22 0.93 -6.18 -3.18
C ILE A 22 1.91 -6.16 -2.00
N ALA A 23 1.56 -5.47 -0.91
CA ALA A 23 2.38 -5.45 0.31
C ALA A 23 2.53 -6.85 0.92
N ALA A 24 1.49 -7.68 0.90
CA ALA A 24 1.52 -9.06 1.35
C ALA A 24 2.43 -9.92 0.45
N GLU A 25 2.30 -9.79 -0.88
CA GLU A 25 3.15 -10.49 -1.84
C GLU A 25 4.64 -10.15 -1.67
N LEU A 26 4.95 -8.87 -1.40
CA LEU A 26 6.32 -8.43 -1.13
C LEU A 26 6.92 -9.04 0.14
N ARG A 27 6.11 -9.39 1.15
CA ARG A 27 6.57 -10.08 2.36
C ARG A 27 6.87 -11.55 2.15
N LEU A 28 6.40 -12.15 1.06
CA LEU A 28 6.71 -13.55 0.76
C LEU A 28 8.23 -13.69 0.56
N THR A 29 8.84 -14.47 1.43
CA THR A 29 10.26 -14.78 1.36
C THR A 29 10.44 -15.87 0.31
N PRO A 30 11.21 -15.63 -0.78
CA PRO A 30 11.48 -16.67 -1.74
C PRO A 30 12.27 -17.80 -1.10
N ALA A 31 12.07 -19.03 -1.57
CA ALA A 31 12.83 -20.18 -1.11
C ALA A 31 14.33 -19.91 -1.31
N ARG A 32 15.10 -19.96 -0.23
CA ARG A 32 16.55 -19.77 -0.30
C ARG A 32 17.20 -21.05 -0.84
N PRO A 33 17.95 -20.99 -1.95
CA PRO A 33 18.71 -22.15 -2.40
C PRO A 33 19.78 -22.51 -1.37
N ASP A 34 20.09 -23.80 -1.25
CA ASP A 34 21.11 -24.26 -0.33
C ASP A 34 22.47 -23.68 -0.75
N ALA A 35 23.04 -22.85 0.13
CA ALA A 35 24.29 -22.16 -0.13
C ALA A 35 25.42 -23.15 0.17
N GLY A 36 25.75 -24.00 -0.80
CA GLY A 36 26.81 -25.00 -0.67
C GLY A 36 28.16 -24.41 -0.21
N GLY A 37 29.14 -25.26 0.12
CA GLY A 37 30.40 -24.87 0.76
C GLY A 37 31.42 -24.07 -0.08
N TYR A 38 31.02 -23.39 -1.14
CA TYR A 38 31.92 -22.64 -2.04
C TYR A 38 32.19 -21.22 -1.50
N PRO A 39 33.36 -20.60 -1.77
CA PRO A 39 33.70 -19.26 -1.26
C PRO A 39 32.69 -18.15 -1.65
N SER A 40 32.01 -18.29 -2.78
CA SER A 40 30.99 -17.35 -3.26
C SER A 40 29.68 -17.37 -2.44
N SER A 41 29.45 -18.43 -1.65
CA SER A 41 28.20 -18.62 -0.90
C SER A 41 27.95 -17.48 0.09
N THR A 42 28.99 -16.96 0.75
CA THR A 42 28.88 -15.83 1.68
C THR A 42 28.31 -14.59 1.01
N GLY A 43 28.74 -14.29 -0.22
CA GLY A 43 28.25 -13.15 -0.98
C GLY A 43 26.78 -13.32 -1.41
N VAL A 44 26.40 -14.53 -1.82
CA VAL A 44 25.00 -14.86 -2.17
C VAL A 44 24.09 -14.67 -0.94
N VAL A 45 24.51 -15.16 0.23
CA VAL A 45 23.75 -15.01 1.47
C VAL A 45 23.59 -13.54 1.87
N ALA A 46 24.65 -12.73 1.71
CA ALA A 46 24.57 -11.30 1.98
C ALA A 46 23.58 -10.60 1.04
N MET A 47 23.59 -10.94 -0.25
CA MET A 47 22.65 -10.39 -1.23
C MET A 47 21.20 -10.83 -0.96
N ASP A 48 20.98 -12.09 -0.61
CA ASP A 48 19.64 -12.58 -0.22
C ASP A 48 19.10 -11.80 0.99
N GLY A 49 19.94 -11.53 1.98
CA GLY A 49 19.60 -10.71 3.14
C GLY A 49 19.27 -9.25 2.77
N ALA A 50 20.04 -8.66 1.86
CA ALA A 50 19.78 -7.31 1.36
C ALA A 50 18.45 -7.22 0.59
N VAL A 51 18.17 -8.21 -0.28
CA VAL A 51 16.90 -8.30 -1.02
C VAL A 51 15.71 -8.49 -0.08
N SER A 52 15.84 -9.36 0.93
CA SER A 52 14.81 -9.56 1.96
C SER A 52 14.51 -8.26 2.70
N THR A 53 15.54 -7.54 3.13
CA THR A 53 15.41 -6.24 3.82
C THR A 53 14.69 -5.20 2.94
N ALA A 54 15.10 -5.10 1.67
CA ALA A 54 14.49 -4.18 0.72
C ALA A 54 13.01 -4.50 0.48
N ARG A 55 12.66 -5.78 0.34
CA ARG A 55 11.27 -6.23 0.20
C ARG A 55 10.41 -5.88 1.41
N THR A 56 10.91 -6.09 2.63
CA THR A 56 10.21 -5.71 3.86
C THR A 56 9.97 -4.20 3.94
N SER A 57 10.98 -3.40 3.57
CA SER A 57 10.85 -1.95 3.52
C SER A 57 9.79 -1.51 2.50
N GLN A 58 9.79 -2.10 1.30
CA GLN A 58 8.81 -1.78 0.26
C GLN A 58 7.40 -2.20 0.65
N SER A 59 7.22 -3.40 1.21
CA SER A 59 5.93 -3.85 1.73
C SER A 59 5.35 -2.86 2.74
N SER A 60 6.18 -2.37 3.66
CA SER A 60 5.74 -1.41 4.69
C SER A 60 5.30 -0.08 4.08
N ARG A 61 6.00 0.41 3.06
CA ARG A 61 5.65 1.65 2.34
C ARG A 61 4.32 1.50 1.57
N VAL A 62 4.12 0.37 0.90
CA VAL A 62 2.89 0.10 0.14
C VAL A 62 1.68 -0.04 1.07
N SER A 63 1.84 -0.71 2.22
CA SER A 63 0.78 -0.80 3.24
C SER A 63 0.46 0.56 3.87
N ALA A 64 1.47 1.40 4.14
CA ALA A 64 1.23 2.77 4.58
C ALA A 64 0.41 3.58 3.57
N GLN A 65 0.75 3.47 2.28
CA GLN A 65 -0.03 4.09 1.20
C GLN A 65 -1.47 3.56 1.15
N ALA A 66 -1.69 2.27 1.38
CA ALA A 66 -3.05 1.71 1.46
C ALA A 66 -3.87 2.32 2.62
N GLY A 67 -3.22 2.55 3.77
CA GLY A 67 -3.79 3.27 4.90
C GLY A 67 -4.19 4.70 4.52
N ASP A 68 -3.32 5.43 3.82
CA ASP A 68 -3.61 6.79 3.36
C ASP A 68 -4.79 6.84 2.39
N LEU A 69 -4.88 5.90 1.44
CA LEU A 69 -6.00 5.78 0.51
C LEU A 69 -7.32 5.50 1.23
N SER A 70 -7.31 4.59 2.22
CA SER A 70 -8.49 4.27 3.03
C SER A 70 -8.95 5.46 3.85
N ALA A 71 -8.02 6.16 4.51
CA ALA A 71 -8.32 7.36 5.28
C ALA A 71 -8.83 8.50 4.39
N ALA A 72 -8.29 8.66 3.18
CA ALA A 72 -8.79 9.61 2.21
C ALA A 72 -10.23 9.28 1.78
N ALA A 73 -10.53 8.02 1.47
CA ALA A 73 -11.88 7.59 1.11
C ALA A 73 -12.91 7.96 2.19
N GLN A 74 -12.61 7.64 3.45
CA GLN A 74 -13.48 7.98 4.59
C GLN A 74 -13.72 9.48 4.73
N ARG A 75 -12.69 10.31 4.53
CA ARG A 75 -12.83 11.76 4.59
C ARG A 75 -13.72 12.30 3.47
N TYR A 76 -13.57 11.78 2.25
CA TYR A 76 -14.42 12.19 1.13
C TYR A 76 -15.88 11.77 1.33
N ASP A 77 -16.13 10.54 1.80
CA ASP A 77 -17.49 10.09 2.14
C ASP A 77 -18.13 11.01 3.19
N ALA A 78 -17.40 11.35 4.27
CA ALA A 78 -17.91 12.22 5.33
C ALA A 78 -18.21 13.65 4.86
N VAL A 79 -17.37 14.22 3.98
CA VAL A 79 -17.60 15.56 3.41
C VAL A 79 -18.82 15.55 2.50
N ASP A 80 -18.99 14.52 1.67
CA ASP A 80 -20.14 14.39 0.76
C ASP A 80 -21.46 14.28 1.55
N GLU A 81 -21.49 13.45 2.61
CA GLU A 81 -22.63 13.32 3.51
C GLU A 81 -22.98 14.64 4.22
N GLN A 82 -21.98 15.37 4.73
CA GLN A 82 -22.19 16.67 5.40
C GLN A 82 -22.79 17.70 4.44
N HIS A 83 -22.30 17.74 3.20
CA HIS A 83 -22.82 18.67 2.18
C HIS A 83 -24.24 18.29 1.76
N ALA A 84 -24.53 17.00 1.55
CA ALA A 84 -25.86 16.52 1.23
C ALA A 84 -26.87 16.83 2.35
N GLY A 85 -26.49 16.61 3.61
CA GLY A 85 -27.31 16.95 4.78
C GLY A 85 -27.61 18.44 4.88
N GLY A 86 -26.59 19.30 4.73
CA GLY A 86 -26.79 20.75 4.76
C GLY A 86 -27.68 21.28 3.63
N LEU A 87 -27.66 20.66 2.45
CA LEU A 87 -28.58 20.98 1.36
C LEU A 87 -30.03 20.54 1.66
N ALA A 88 -30.20 19.40 2.32
CA ALA A 88 -31.53 18.93 2.73
C ALA A 88 -32.16 19.83 3.79
N GLU A 89 -31.38 20.45 4.66
CA GLU A 89 -31.86 21.42 5.67
C GLU A 89 -32.22 22.79 5.08
N LEU A 90 -31.74 23.11 3.87
CA LEU A 90 -32.02 24.36 3.17
C LEU A 90 -33.33 24.34 2.36
N MET A 91 -33.87 23.14 2.07
CA MET A 91 -35.11 22.94 1.30
C MET A 91 -36.33 22.76 2.20
#